data_AF-Q4K9D4-F1
#
_entry.id   AF-Q4K9D4-F1
#
_cell.length_a   1.000
_cell.length_b   1.000
_cell.length_c   1.000
_cell.angle_alpha   90.00
_cell.angle_beta   90.00
_cell.angle_gamma   90.00
#
_symmetry.space_group_name_H-M   'P 1'
#
loop_
_entity.id
_entity.type
_entity.pdbx_description
1 polymer ?
#
loop_
_entity_poly.entity_id
_entity_poly.type
_entity_poly.pdbx_seq_one_letter_code
_entity_poly.pdbx_strand_id
1 'polypeptide(L)' 'MLRTIQSILIATLLGTTLAGCVVAPAHPRRPPPPPPIVEVIPMAPAPSYHWVAGHYRWHAGQWVWTPGHWRY' A
#
# COMPACT_ATOMS: atom_id res chain seq x y z
N MET A 1 24.62 -40.81 -0.13
CA MET A 1 24.34 -40.23 1.20
C MET A 1 24.55 -38.72 1.23
N LEU A 2 25.71 -38.16 0.86
CA LEU A 2 25.92 -36.69 0.94
C LEU A 2 25.06 -35.87 -0.06
N ARG A 3 24.92 -36.35 -1.31
CA ARG A 3 24.10 -35.71 -2.35
C ARG A 3 22.60 -35.70 -2.03
N THR A 4 22.10 -36.76 -1.41
CA THR A 4 20.70 -36.88 -0.97
C THR A 4 20.39 -35.93 0.18
N ILE A 5 21.33 -35.76 1.13
CA ILE A 5 21.20 -34.79 2.22
C ILE A 5 21.17 -33.35 1.65
N GLN A 6 22.03 -33.05 0.66
CA GLN A 6 22.05 -31.75 0.00
C GLN A 6 20.73 -31.43 -0.73
N SER A 7 20.15 -32.40 -1.46
CA SER A 7 18.85 -32.21 -2.12
C SER A 7 17.72 -31.95 -1.12
N ILE A 8 17.72 -32.64 0.03
CA ILE A 8 16.72 -32.43 1.09
C ILE A 8 16.85 -31.03 1.69
N LEU A 9 18.08 -30.58 2.00
CA LEU A 9 18.32 -29.24 2.53
C LEU A 9 17.85 -28.15 1.57
N ILE A 10 18.15 -28.28 0.28
CA ILE A 10 17.72 -27.32 -0.74
C ILE A 10 16.20 -27.30 -0.85
N ALA A 11 15.54 -28.46 -0.89
CA ALA A 11 14.08 -28.54 -0.99
C ALA A 11 13.38 -27.91 0.23
N THR A 12 13.92 -28.14 1.43
CA THR A 12 13.37 -27.58 2.67
C THR A 12 13.54 -26.06 2.70
N LEU A 13 14.72 -25.55 2.31
CA LEU A 13 14.99 -24.12 2.25
C LEU A 13 14.07 -23.41 1.25
N LEU A 14 13.88 -24.00 0.06
CA LEU A 14 13.03 -23.46 -1.00
C LEU A 14 11.54 -23.49 -0.62
N GLY A 15 11.09 -24.55 0.04
CA GLY A 15 9.70 -24.64 0.52
C GLY A 15 9.37 -23.57 1.57
N THR A 16 10.32 -23.26 2.45
CA THR A 16 10.12 -22.28 3.52
C THR A 16 10.02 -20.85 2.99
N THR A 17 10.77 -20.50 1.93
CA THR A 17 10.73 -19.16 1.33
C THR A 17 9.44 -18.92 0.55
N LEU A 18 8.91 -19.95 -0.12
CA LEU A 18 7.68 -19.84 -0.92
C LEU A 18 6.40 -19.83 -0.06
N ALA A 19 6.45 -20.26 1.21
CA ALA A 19 5.28 -20.36 2.08
C ALA A 19 4.88 -19.03 2.75
N GLY A 20 5.66 -17.96 2.60
CA GLY A 20 5.43 -16.68 3.27
C GLY A 20 4.37 -15.80 2.61
N CYS A 21 3.08 -16.14 2.75
CA CYS A 21 1.99 -15.22 2.41
C CYS A 21 1.66 -14.33 3.61
N VAL A 22 2.12 -13.07 3.62
CA VAL A 22 1.71 -12.08 4.63
C VAL A 22 0.47 -11.34 4.14
N VAL A 23 -0.66 -11.53 4.83
CA VAL A 23 -1.89 -10.77 4.59
C VAL A 23 -1.86 -9.53 5.47
N ALA A 24 -2.04 -8.35 4.86
CA ALA A 24 -2.15 -7.10 5.61
C ALA A 24 -3.37 -7.15 6.55
N PRO A 25 -3.28 -6.60 7.78
CA PRO A 25 -4.41 -6.53 8.70
C PRO A 25 -5.63 -5.87 8.05
N ALA A 26 -6.82 -6.44 8.27
CA ALA A 26 -8.06 -5.81 7.84
C ALA A 26 -8.32 -4.56 8.68
N HIS A 27 -8.56 -3.43 8.02
CA HIS A 27 -8.95 -2.19 8.68
C HIS A 27 -10.48 -2.07 8.79
N PRO A 28 -11.01 -1.36 9.81
CA PRO A 28 -12.43 -0.99 9.87
C PRO A 28 -12.89 -0.31 8.58
N ARG A 29 -14.19 -0.40 8.28
CA ARG A 29 -14.76 0.28 7.11
C ARG A 29 -14.41 1.77 7.12
N ARG A 30 -14.09 2.28 5.94
CA ARG A 30 -13.85 3.71 5.72
C ARG A 30 -15.09 4.51 6.16
N PRO A 31 -14.93 5.62 6.89
CA PRO A 31 -16.03 6.53 7.18
C PRO A 31 -16.63 7.08 5.87
N PRO A 32 -17.87 7.59 5.90
CA PRO A 32 -18.39 8.35 4.78
C PRO A 32 -17.42 9.49 4.42
N PRO A 33 -17.39 9.92 3.14
CA PRO A 33 -16.64 11.11 2.75
C PRO A 33 -16.94 12.26 3.71
N PRO A 34 -15.94 13.06 4.08
CA PRO A 34 -16.21 14.27 4.84
C PRO A 34 -17.17 15.15 4.03
N PRO A 35 -17.90 16.09 4.67
CA PRO A 35 -18.69 17.09 3.93
C PRO A 35 -17.83 17.65 2.80
N PRO A 36 -18.38 17.87 1.58
CA PRO A 36 -17.60 18.13 0.39
C PRO A 36 -16.43 19.09 0.69
N ILE A 37 -15.24 18.53 0.82
CA ILE A 37 -14.05 19.35 1.03
C ILE A 37 -13.81 19.95 -0.33
N VAL A 38 -14.06 21.25 -0.44
CA VAL A 38 -13.75 21.99 -1.66
C VAL A 38 -12.22 22.01 -1.77
N GLU A 39 -11.67 21.08 -2.53
CA GLU A 39 -10.25 21.06 -2.83
C GLU A 39 -9.96 22.19 -3.82
N VAL A 40 -9.33 23.24 -3.33
CA VAL A 40 -8.80 24.31 -4.18
C VAL A 40 -7.60 23.72 -4.92
N ILE A 41 -7.74 23.49 -6.22
CA ILE A 41 -6.66 23.00 -7.08
C ILE A 41 -5.79 24.20 -7.47
N PRO A 42 -4.55 24.32 -6.97
CA PRO A 42 -3.66 25.41 -7.35
C PRO A 42 -3.13 25.19 -8.77
N MET A 43 -2.48 26.19 -9.37
CA MET A 43 -1.87 26.03 -10.71
C MET A 43 -0.89 24.85 -10.75
N ALA A 44 -0.93 24.09 -11.84
CA ALA A 44 -0.02 22.98 -12.08
C ALA A 44 1.44 23.46 -12.09
N PRO A 45 2.37 22.76 -11.42
CA PRO A 45 3.78 23.14 -11.42
C PRO A 45 4.45 23.05 -12.80
N ALA A 46 4.05 22.06 -13.63
CA ALA A 46 4.52 21.87 -15.01
C ALA A 46 3.50 21.04 -15.84
N PRO A 47 3.59 21.01 -17.18
CA PRO A 47 2.57 20.41 -18.06
C PRO A 47 2.30 18.91 -17.87
N SER A 48 3.24 18.16 -17.29
CA SER A 48 3.11 16.72 -17.05
C SER A 48 2.49 16.37 -15.70
N TYR A 49 2.22 17.36 -14.85
CA TYR A 49 1.63 17.09 -13.55
C TYR A 49 0.13 16.83 -13.68
N HIS A 50 -0.35 15.80 -12.98
CA HIS A 50 -1.76 15.47 -12.82
C HIS A 50 -2.18 15.68 -11.37
N TRP A 51 -3.41 16.16 -11.18
CA TRP A 51 -3.97 16.36 -9.84
C TRP A 51 -4.41 15.01 -9.27
N VAL A 52 -3.89 14.67 -8.10
CA VAL A 52 -4.34 13.52 -7.31
C VAL A 52 -5.30 14.05 -6.26
N ALA A 53 -6.59 13.70 -6.38
CA ALA A 53 -7.61 14.11 -5.42
C ALA A 53 -7.33 13.56 -4.02
N GLY A 54 -7.75 14.31 -2.99
CA GLY A 54 -7.64 13.87 -1.62
C GLY A 54 -8.39 12.58 -1.35
N HIS A 55 -7.89 11.81 -0.38
CA HIS A 55 -8.45 10.52 -0.03
C HIS A 55 -8.16 10.19 1.43
N TYR A 56 -8.98 9.30 2.01
CA TYR A 56 -8.63 8.74 3.32
C TYR A 56 -7.50 7.73 3.20
N ARG A 57 -6.51 7.87 4.08
CA ARG A 57 -5.45 6.90 4.29
C ARG A 57 -5.60 6.28 5.67
N TRP A 58 -5.39 4.98 5.78
CA TRP A 58 -5.28 4.34 7.09
C TRP A 58 -3.91 4.66 7.69
N HIS A 59 -3.89 5.31 8.84
CA HIS A 59 -2.65 5.70 9.52
C HIS A 59 -2.82 5.69 11.04
N ALA A 60 -1.89 5.02 11.73
CA ALA A 60 -1.84 4.93 13.19
C ALA A 60 -3.17 4.51 13.86
N GLY A 61 -3.89 3.55 13.26
CA GLY A 61 -5.12 3.00 13.83
C GLY A 61 -6.40 3.79 13.51
N GLN A 62 -6.34 4.81 12.65
CA GLN A 62 -7.52 5.55 12.21
C GLN A 62 -7.49 5.92 10.72
N TRP A 63 -8.65 6.29 10.21
CA TRP A 63 -8.79 6.91 8.89
C TRP A 63 -8.46 8.40 8.96
N VAL A 64 -7.47 8.84 8.18
CA VAL A 64 -7.01 10.23 8.12
C VAL A 64 -7.23 10.78 6.71
N TRP A 65 -7.89 11.94 6.59
CA TRP A 65 -8.01 12.62 5.30
C TRP A 65 -6.66 13.17 4.87
N THR A 66 -6.22 12.82 3.67
CA THR A 66 -5.00 13.36 3.06
C THR A 66 -5.42 14.29 1.93
N PRO A 67 -5.08 15.60 1.98
CA PRO A 67 -5.41 16.55 0.92
C PRO A 67 -4.84 16.15 -0.44
N GLY A 68 -5.52 16.56 -1.51
CA GLY A 68 -5.01 16.39 -2.87
C GLY A 68 -3.67 17.09 -3.12
N HIS A 69 -2.92 16.60 -4.10
CA HIS A 69 -1.61 17.12 -4.46
C HIS A 69 -1.30 16.89 -5.94
N TRP A 70 -0.34 17.67 -6.45
CA TRP A 70 0.20 17.49 -7.79
C TRP A 70 1.22 16.34 -7.83
N ARG A 71 1.09 15.45 -8.82
CA ARG A 71 2.03 14.35 -9.07
C ARG A 71 2.47 14.32 -10.53
N TYR A 72 3.73 13.97 -10.78
CA TYR A 72 4.30 13.77 -12.13
C TYR A 72 3.94 12.38 -12.67
#